data_AF-A0A3D2QFF0-F1
#
_entry.id   AF-A0A3D2QFF0-F1
#
_cell.length_a   1.000
_cell.length_b   1.000
_cell.length_c   1.000
_cell.angle_alpha   90.00
_cell.angle_beta   90.00
_cell.angle_gamma   90.00
#
_symmetry.space_group_name_H-M   'P 1'
#
loop_
_entity.id
_entity.type
_entity.pdbx_description
1 polymer ?
#
loop_
_entity_poly.entity_id
_entity_poly.type
_entity_poly.pdbx_seq_one_letter_code
_entity_poly.pdbx_strand_id
1 'polypeptide(L)'
;LTDIFTFHNGPETGLLSLAAAMVQRGGSREAAAIREAAEGCALPPCSELEAAPEGGFETLCFHEHVRLGPKEYVSRTVLLPLEADTYADRLTGEGKTVWYLTVGRRLYAVFGFSDILRDEAVDVMQLLKKQHIRTAVMTGDNKRAAQYLGKM
;
A
#
# COMPACT_ATOMS: atom_id res chain seq x y z
N LEU A 1 -5.78 3.66 2.85
CA LEU A 1 -5.94 2.60 1.82
C LEU A 1 -7.11 3.01 0.97
N THR A 2 -7.01 3.03 -0.37
CA THR A 2 -8.09 3.55 -1.23
C THR A 2 -8.71 2.51 -2.14
N ASP A 3 -7.95 1.48 -2.53
CA ASP A 3 -8.40 0.48 -3.48
C ASP A 3 -7.96 -0.90 -3.01
N ILE A 4 -8.82 -1.90 -3.15
CA ILE A 4 -8.50 -3.32 -2.93
C ILE A 4 -9.05 -4.09 -4.12
N PHE A 5 -8.19 -4.87 -4.77
CA PHE A 5 -8.59 -5.77 -5.84
C PHE A 5 -8.24 -7.20 -5.46
N THR A 6 -9.25 -8.06 -5.37
CA THR A 6 -9.12 -9.44 -4.88
C THR A 6 -9.12 -10.44 -6.02
N PHE A 7 -8.30 -11.46 -5.92
CA PHE A 7 -8.27 -12.60 -6.83
C PHE A 7 -8.92 -13.82 -6.19
N HIS A 8 -9.30 -14.79 -7.02
CA HIS A 8 -9.80 -16.11 -6.58
C HIS A 8 -11.01 -16.07 -5.63
N ASN A 9 -11.85 -15.02 -5.74
CA ASN A 9 -12.99 -14.77 -4.85
C ASN A 9 -12.62 -14.74 -3.35
N GLY A 10 -11.38 -14.33 -3.03
CA GLY A 10 -10.96 -14.16 -1.65
C GLY A 10 -11.76 -13.03 -0.97
N PRO A 11 -12.27 -13.24 0.26
CA PRO A 11 -13.02 -12.21 0.96
C PRO A 11 -12.11 -11.04 1.32
N GLU A 12 -12.49 -9.83 0.90
CA GLU A 12 -11.72 -8.60 1.11
C GLU A 12 -11.31 -8.41 2.57
N THR A 13 -12.25 -8.55 3.51
CA THR A 13 -12.00 -8.43 4.95
C THR A 13 -10.97 -9.44 5.46
N GLY A 14 -10.98 -10.66 4.93
CA GLY A 14 -10.02 -11.70 5.32
C GLY A 14 -8.60 -11.39 4.80
N LEU A 15 -8.50 -10.93 3.55
CA LEU A 15 -7.23 -10.54 2.94
C LEU A 15 -6.65 -9.28 3.59
N LEU A 16 -7.52 -8.34 3.96
CA LEU A 16 -7.16 -7.15 4.71
C LEU A 16 -6.67 -7.50 6.12
N SER A 17 -7.37 -8.39 6.83
CA SER A 17 -6.96 -8.89 8.16
C SER A 17 -5.60 -9.59 8.10
N LEU A 18 -5.37 -10.39 7.05
CA LEU A 18 -4.10 -11.07 6.82
C LEU A 18 -2.98 -10.06 6.56
N ALA A 19 -3.19 -9.09 5.66
CA ALA A 19 -2.22 -8.04 5.39
C ALA A 19 -1.92 -7.21 6.66
N ALA A 20 -2.93 -6.90 7.46
CA ALA A 20 -2.78 -6.18 8.72
C ALA A 20 -1.98 -6.94 9.77
N ALA A 21 -2.11 -8.27 9.85
CA ALA A 21 -1.26 -9.11 10.70
C ALA A 21 0.22 -9.01 10.31
N MET A 22 0.50 -8.90 9.00
CA MET A 22 1.86 -8.81 8.47
C MET A 22 2.56 -7.48 8.79
N VAL A 23 1.81 -6.38 8.82
CA VAL A 23 2.36 -5.03 8.95
C VAL A 23 2.33 -4.50 10.39
N GLN A 24 2.09 -5.35 11.39
CA GLN A 24 2.03 -4.93 12.80
C GLN A 24 3.32 -4.25 13.26
N ARG A 25 4.47 -4.70 12.77
CA ARG A 25 5.79 -4.11 13.07
C ARG A 25 6.31 -3.15 11.99
N GLY A 26 5.52 -2.92 10.93
CA GLY A 26 5.92 -2.11 9.78
C GLY A 26 5.80 -0.61 10.05
N GLY A 27 6.87 0.15 9.81
CA GLY A 27 6.88 1.61 9.97
C GLY A 27 6.44 2.41 8.74
N SER A 28 6.16 1.76 7.60
CA SER A 28 5.81 2.47 6.36
C SER A 28 4.42 3.09 6.40
N ARG A 29 4.17 4.05 5.50
CA ARG A 29 2.86 4.71 5.40
C ARG A 29 1.76 3.74 4.95
N GLU A 30 2.09 2.83 4.04
CA GLU A 30 1.19 1.78 3.55
C GLU A 30 0.87 0.78 4.66
N ALA A 31 1.86 0.41 5.47
CA ALA A 31 1.65 -0.42 6.66
C ALA A 31 0.67 0.25 7.64
N ALA A 32 0.80 1.56 7.88
CA ALA A 32 -0.15 2.29 8.70
C ALA A 32 -1.56 2.31 8.09
N ALA A 33 -1.66 2.57 6.78
CA ALA A 33 -2.92 2.61 6.06
C ALA A 33 -3.66 1.26 6.03
N ILE A 34 -2.93 0.13 5.98
CA ILE A 34 -3.51 -1.21 6.11
C ILE A 34 -4.03 -1.43 7.52
N ARG A 35 -3.25 -1.06 8.56
CA ARG A 35 -3.69 -1.23 9.96
C ARG A 35 -4.95 -0.43 10.28
N GLU A 36 -5.02 0.81 9.80
CA GLU A 36 -6.19 1.68 9.95
C GLU A 36 -7.41 1.08 9.23
N ALA A 37 -7.25 0.61 8.00
CA ALA A 37 -8.36 -0.01 7.27
C ALA A 37 -8.83 -1.33 7.92
N ALA A 38 -7.96 -2.04 8.63
CA ALA A 38 -8.27 -3.28 9.33
C ALA A 38 -8.66 -3.07 10.81
N GLU A 39 -8.92 -1.83 11.24
CA GLU A 39 -9.31 -1.55 12.61
C GLU A 39 -10.63 -2.28 12.97
N GLY A 40 -10.63 -3.01 14.08
CA GLY A 40 -11.76 -3.87 14.48
C GLY A 40 -11.79 -5.26 13.85
N CYS A 41 -10.88 -5.59 12.94
CA CYS A 41 -10.75 -6.94 12.40
C CYS A 41 -9.96 -7.87 13.32
N ALA A 42 -10.32 -9.16 13.34
CA ALA A 42 -9.54 -10.18 14.04
C ALA A 42 -8.32 -10.58 13.20
N LEU A 43 -7.13 -10.35 13.73
CA LEU A 43 -5.88 -10.66 13.03
C LEU A 43 -5.56 -12.16 13.16
N PRO A 44 -5.28 -12.86 12.06
CA PRO A 44 -4.85 -14.25 12.13
C PRO A 44 -3.48 -14.36 12.82
N PRO A 45 -3.21 -15.48 13.53
CA PRO A 45 -1.90 -15.74 14.08
C PRO A 45 -0.92 -16.03 12.94
N CYS A 46 0.14 -15.25 12.87
CA CYS A 46 1.23 -15.43 11.92
C CYS A 46 2.57 -15.47 12.67
N SER A 47 3.48 -16.33 12.24
CA SER A 47 4.82 -16.50 12.81
C SER A 47 5.89 -16.04 11.84
N GLU A 48 7.13 -15.87 12.32
CA GLU A 48 8.28 -15.53 11.46
C GLU A 48 8.05 -14.24 10.67
N LEU A 49 7.53 -13.21 11.34
CA LEU A 49 7.27 -11.91 10.73
C LEU A 49 8.59 -11.21 10.42
N GLU A 50 8.94 -11.12 9.15
CA GLU A 50 10.16 -10.50 8.65
C GLU A 50 9.84 -9.35 7.70
N ALA A 51 10.56 -8.23 7.87
CA ALA A 51 10.53 -7.11 6.94
C ALA A 51 11.74 -7.22 6.01
N ALA A 52 11.49 -7.28 4.71
CA ALA A 52 12.52 -7.31 3.69
C ALA A 52 13.09 -5.89 3.46
N PRO A 53 14.41 -5.74 3.23
CA PRO A 53 15.05 -4.44 2.99
C PRO A 53 14.46 -3.65 1.81
N GLU A 54 13.88 -4.37 0.85
CA GLU A 54 13.21 -3.84 -0.34
C GLU A 54 11.77 -3.35 -0.10
N GLY A 55 11.33 -3.26 1.16
CA GLY A 55 10.03 -2.69 1.52
C GLY A 55 8.87 -3.69 1.49
N GLY A 56 9.17 -4.98 1.61
CA GLY A 56 8.19 -6.06 1.71
C GLY A 56 8.11 -6.68 3.10
N PHE A 57 7.09 -7.50 3.31
CA PHE A 57 6.90 -8.32 4.50
C PHE A 57 6.67 -9.76 4.09
N GLU A 58 7.29 -10.69 4.82
CA GLU A 58 7.05 -12.12 4.71
C GLU A 58 6.73 -12.70 6.08
N THR A 59 5.85 -13.69 6.09
CA THR A 59 5.46 -14.40 7.29
C THR A 59 4.93 -15.78 6.95
N LEU A 60 4.81 -16.63 7.96
CA LEU A 60 4.10 -17.89 7.86
C LEU A 60 2.72 -17.74 8.53
N CYS A 61 1.66 -17.78 7.72
CA CYS A 61 0.28 -17.86 8.22
C CYS A 61 -0.37 -19.11 7.65
N PHE A 62 -1.13 -19.85 8.46
CA PHE A 62 -1.83 -21.06 8.00
C PHE A 62 -0.91 -22.12 7.33
N HIS A 63 0.35 -22.22 7.77
CA HIS A 63 1.39 -23.09 7.18
C HIS A 63 1.78 -22.72 5.73
N GLU A 64 1.44 -21.51 5.27
CA GLU A 64 1.81 -21.00 3.96
C GLU A 64 2.64 -19.72 4.09
N HIS A 65 3.62 -19.56 3.20
CA HIS A 65 4.40 -18.32 3.11
C HIS A 65 3.52 -17.22 2.53
N VAL A 66 3.23 -16.21 3.33
CA VAL A 66 2.48 -15.04 2.91
C VAL A 66 3.46 -13.89 2.69
N ARG A 67 3.36 -13.23 1.53
CA ARG A 67 4.20 -12.07 1.19
C ARG A 67 3.34 -10.89 0.84
N LEU A 68 3.73 -9.72 1.34
CA LEU A 68 3.07 -8.44 1.13
C LEU A 68 4.11 -7.39 0.77
N GLY A 69 3.93 -6.66 -0.32
CA GLY A 69 4.85 -5.56 -0.66
C GLY A 69 4.79 -5.11 -2.11
N PRO A 70 5.76 -4.32 -2.56
CA PRO A 70 5.81 -3.79 -3.92
C PRO A 70 6.03 -4.91 -4.96
N LYS A 71 5.79 -4.60 -6.25
CA LYS A 71 5.88 -5.57 -7.35
C LYS A 71 7.24 -6.27 -7.37
N GLU A 72 8.32 -5.50 -7.22
CA GLU A 72 9.71 -5.96 -7.32
C GLU A 72 10.06 -6.97 -6.22
N TYR A 73 9.37 -6.92 -5.09
CA TYR A 73 9.53 -7.87 -4.00
C TYR A 73 8.79 -9.17 -4.31
N VAL A 74 7.50 -9.09 -4.60
CA VAL A 74 6.65 -10.29 -4.80
C VAL A 74 6.99 -11.04 -6.09
N SER A 75 7.43 -10.34 -7.14
CA SER A 75 7.73 -10.93 -8.45
C SER A 75 8.97 -11.81 -8.46
N ARG A 76 9.77 -11.80 -7.39
CA ARG A 76 10.93 -12.72 -7.23
C ARG A 76 10.51 -14.16 -6.99
N THR A 77 9.34 -14.34 -6.37
CA THR A 77 8.87 -15.66 -5.93
C THR A 77 7.59 -16.08 -6.64
N VAL A 78 6.78 -15.11 -7.08
CA VAL A 78 5.44 -15.35 -7.65
C VAL A 78 5.31 -14.71 -9.01
N LEU A 79 4.75 -15.44 -9.97
CA LEU A 79 4.36 -14.88 -11.27
C LEU A 79 3.00 -14.18 -11.11
N LEU A 80 2.97 -12.90 -11.46
CA LEU A 80 1.76 -12.09 -11.35
C LEU A 80 0.87 -12.28 -12.59
N PRO A 81 -0.45 -12.43 -12.43
CA PRO A 81 -1.39 -12.47 -13.55
C PRO A 81 -1.36 -11.15 -14.35
N LEU A 82 -1.59 -11.23 -15.67
CA LEU A 82 -1.66 -10.04 -16.53
C LEU A 82 -2.73 -9.03 -16.08
N GLU A 83 -3.83 -9.53 -15.53
CA GLU A 83 -4.90 -8.70 -14.96
C GLU A 83 -4.41 -7.87 -13.77
N ALA A 84 -3.55 -8.45 -12.91
CA ALA A 84 -2.95 -7.74 -11.79
C ALA A 84 -2.03 -6.62 -12.26
N ASP A 85 -1.21 -6.90 -13.27
CA ASP A 85 -0.33 -5.90 -13.87
C ASP A 85 -1.13 -4.76 -14.51
N THR A 86 -2.18 -5.10 -15.26
CA THR A 86 -3.06 -4.10 -15.89
C THR A 86 -3.73 -3.19 -14.84
N TYR A 87 -4.22 -3.79 -13.75
CA TYR A 87 -4.86 -3.04 -12.67
C TYR A 87 -3.84 -2.17 -11.91
N ALA A 88 -2.67 -2.69 -11.62
CA ALA A 88 -1.60 -1.96 -10.96
C ALA A 88 -1.05 -0.82 -11.80
N ASP A 89 -0.92 -1.00 -13.12
CA ASP A 89 -0.51 0.06 -14.04
C ASP A 89 -1.51 1.20 -14.06
N ARG A 90 -2.82 0.89 -14.01
CA ARG A 90 -3.87 1.91 -13.87
C ARG A 90 -3.72 2.70 -12.58
N LEU A 91 -3.59 2.03 -11.44
CA LEU A 91 -3.42 2.71 -10.14
C LEU A 91 -2.13 3.54 -10.08
N THR A 92 -1.04 3.01 -10.64
CA THR A 92 0.23 3.72 -10.72
C THR A 92 0.13 4.94 -11.64
N GLY A 93 -0.65 4.85 -12.72
CA GLY A 93 -1.00 5.97 -13.60
C GLY A 93 -1.82 7.07 -12.89
N GLU A 94 -2.62 6.70 -11.89
CA GLU A 94 -3.32 7.62 -10.99
C GLU A 94 -2.41 8.22 -9.90
N GLY A 95 -1.13 7.83 -9.83
CA GLY A 95 -0.18 8.30 -8.84
C GLY A 95 -0.27 7.58 -7.48
N LYS A 96 -0.95 6.44 -7.42
CA LYS A 96 -1.07 5.61 -6.21
C LYS A 96 0.11 4.66 -6.07
N THR A 97 0.48 4.37 -4.82
CA THR A 97 1.41 3.27 -4.50
C THR A 97 0.63 1.95 -4.52
N VAL A 98 1.23 0.89 -5.03
CA VAL A 98 0.56 -0.42 -5.19
C VAL A 98 1.36 -1.51 -4.48
N TRP A 99 0.71 -2.24 -3.57
CA TRP A 99 1.26 -3.46 -2.96
C TRP A 99 0.47 -4.69 -3.36
N TYR A 100 1.11 -5.84 -3.29
CA TYR A 100 0.59 -7.14 -3.68
C TYR A 100 0.63 -8.07 -2.48
N LEU A 101 -0.42 -8.86 -2.30
CA LEU A 101 -0.51 -9.91 -1.29
C LEU A 101 -0.57 -11.27 -1.95
N THR A 102 0.39 -12.11 -1.60
CA THR A 102 0.50 -13.47 -2.11
C THR A 102 0.44 -14.46 -0.95
N VAL A 103 -0.16 -15.62 -1.20
CA VAL A 103 -0.14 -16.77 -0.29
C VAL A 103 0.44 -17.95 -1.06
N GLY A 104 1.54 -18.50 -0.57
CA GLY A 104 2.36 -19.48 -1.26
C GLY A 104 2.90 -18.92 -2.58
N ARG A 105 2.41 -19.45 -3.70
CA ARG A 105 2.81 -19.05 -5.06
C ARG A 105 1.68 -18.38 -5.85
N ARG A 106 0.66 -17.85 -5.17
CA ARG A 106 -0.52 -17.24 -5.81
C ARG A 106 -0.76 -15.84 -5.28
N LEU A 107 -1.15 -14.94 -6.18
CA LEU A 107 -1.62 -13.60 -5.83
C LEU A 107 -3.08 -13.66 -5.37
N TYR A 108 -3.37 -13.00 -4.25
CA TYR A 108 -4.72 -12.94 -3.68
C TYR A 108 -5.28 -11.52 -3.60
N ALA A 109 -4.42 -10.51 -3.43
CA ALA A 109 -4.88 -9.12 -3.42
C ALA A 109 -3.86 -8.15 -4.01
N VAL A 110 -4.38 -7.04 -4.54
CA VAL A 110 -3.63 -5.82 -4.86
C VAL A 110 -4.23 -4.68 -4.05
N PHE A 111 -3.38 -3.96 -3.33
CA PHE A 111 -3.75 -2.82 -2.48
C PHE A 111 -3.24 -1.52 -3.11
N GLY A 112 -4.14 -0.57 -3.30
CA GLY A 112 -3.84 0.79 -3.76
C GLY A 112 -3.83 1.77 -2.61
N PHE A 113 -2.74 2.53 -2.49
CA PHE A 113 -2.56 3.60 -1.51
C PHE A 113 -2.49 4.93 -2.24
N SER A 114 -3.52 5.75 -2.08
CA SER A 114 -3.41 7.16 -2.40
C SER A 114 -2.89 7.92 -1.18
N ASP A 115 -2.02 8.89 -1.45
CA ASP A 115 -1.77 9.98 -0.53
C ASP A 115 -3.04 10.82 -0.46
N ILE A 116 -3.94 10.48 0.46
CA ILE A 116 -4.84 11.48 0.99
C ILE A 116 -3.92 12.41 1.78
N LEU A 117 -3.55 13.55 1.18
CA LEU A 117 -3.17 14.71 1.97
C LEU A 117 -4.29 14.88 2.98
N ARG A 118 -3.96 14.79 4.27
CA ARG A 118 -4.90 15.17 5.33
C ARG A 118 -5.53 16.49 4.91
N ASP A 119 -6.86 16.60 4.98
CA ASP A 119 -7.60 17.80 4.57
C ASP A 119 -6.98 19.10 5.13
N GLU A 120 -6.33 19.00 6.30
CA GLU A 120 -5.50 20.01 6.96
C GLU A 120 -4.40 20.64 6.06
N ALA A 121 -3.76 19.87 5.18
CA ALA A 121 -2.69 20.37 4.31
C ALA A 121 -3.24 21.24 3.17
N VAL A 122 -4.44 20.91 2.65
CA VAL A 122 -5.13 21.72 1.64
C VAL A 122 -5.60 23.03 2.24
N ASP A 123 -6.15 23.00 3.46
CA ASP A 123 -6.60 24.21 4.17
C ASP A 123 -5.43 25.16 4.48
N VAL A 124 -4.29 24.61 4.93
CA VAL A 124 -3.08 25.41 5.21
C VAL A 124 -2.49 25.98 3.91
N MET A 125 -2.44 25.21 2.82
CA MET A 125 -1.97 25.71 1.52
C MET A 125 -2.89 26.80 0.95
N GLN A 126 -4.21 26.65 1.10
CA GLN A 126 -5.17 27.68 0.71
C GLN A 126 -5.05 28.95 1.57
N LEU A 127 -4.83 28.80 2.88
CA LEU A 127 -4.61 29.93 3.78
C LEU A 127 -3.34 30.70 3.40
N LEU A 128 -2.23 30.00 3.12
CA LEU A 128 -0.96 30.60 2.72
C LEU A 128 -1.04 31.27 1.34
N LYS A 129 -1.73 30.65 0.37
CA LYS A 129 -2.02 31.29 -0.93
C LYS A 129 -2.89 32.53 -0.80
N LYS A 130 -3.93 32.50 0.04
CA LYS A 130 -4.76 33.69 0.35
C LYS A 130 -3.94 34.82 0.96
N GLN A 131 -2.89 34.49 1.73
CA GLN A 131 -1.94 35.44 2.29
C GLN A 131 -0.81 35.87 1.32
N HIS A 132 -0.87 35.50 0.04
CA HIS A 132 0.11 35.83 -0.99
C HIS A 132 1.54 35.29 -0.72
N ILE A 133 1.65 34.25 0.09
CA ILE A 133 2.92 33.59 0.40
C ILE A 133 3.21 32.56 -0.69
N ARG A 134 4.38 32.66 -1.33
CA ARG A 134 4.84 31.69 -2.34
C ARG A 134 5.27 30.39 -1.65
N THR A 135 4.57 29.30 -1.94
CA THR A 135 4.90 27.96 -1.45
C THR A 135 5.77 27.22 -2.47
N ALA A 136 6.90 26.66 -2.03
CA ALA A 136 7.70 25.73 -2.83
C ALA A 136 7.72 24.38 -2.12
N VAL A 137 7.32 23.32 -2.82
CA VAL A 137 7.35 21.95 -2.27
C VAL A 137 8.75 21.38 -2.48
N MET A 138 9.50 21.20 -1.39
CA MET A 138 10.74 20.43 -1.38
C MET A 138 10.43 19.04 -0.80
N THR A 139 10.49 18.00 -1.65
CA THR A 139 10.38 16.61 -1.20
C THR A 139 11.53 15.79 -1.77
N GLY A 140 12.03 14.84 -0.97
CA GLY A 140 13.00 13.82 -1.39
C GLY A 140 12.36 12.57 -1.99
N ASP A 141 11.02 12.54 -2.06
CA ASP A 141 10.27 11.45 -2.68
C ASP A 141 10.37 11.45 -4.21
N ASN A 142 9.84 10.38 -4.80
CA ASN A 142 9.83 10.16 -6.24
C ASN A 142 9.26 11.37 -7.01
N LYS A 143 9.91 11.76 -8.13
CA LYS A 143 9.62 12.98 -8.90
C LYS A 143 8.14 13.17 -9.26
N ARG A 144 7.39 12.07 -9.41
CA ARG A 144 5.95 12.09 -9.72
C ARG A 144 5.09 12.58 -8.55
N ALA A 145 5.41 12.20 -7.32
CA ALA A 145 4.73 12.71 -6.12
C ALA A 145 4.97 14.20 -5.94
N ALA A 146 6.21 14.65 -6.19
CA ALA A 146 6.58 16.07 -6.16
C ALA A 146 5.77 16.92 -7.17
N GLN A 147 5.56 16.40 -8.38
CA GLN A 147 4.80 17.10 -9.42
C GLN A 147 3.30 17.19 -9.13
N TYR A 148 2.73 16.16 -8.48
CA TYR A 148 1.34 16.20 -8.05
C TYR A 148 1.13 17.25 -6.95
N LEU A 149 2.01 17.27 -5.93
CA LEU A 149 1.98 18.25 -4.84
C LEU A 149 2.21 19.69 -5.31
N GLY A 150 3.10 19.89 -6.29
CA GLY A 150 3.40 21.23 -6.83
C GLY A 150 2.27 21.85 -7.68
N LYS A 151 1.27 21.06 -8.10
CA LYS A 151 0.13 21.57 -8.88
C LYS A 151 -1.08 21.96 -8.01
N MET A 152 -1.04 21.67 -6.70
CA MET A 152 -2.06 22.11 -5.75
C MET A 152 -1.87 23.57 -5.35
#